data_AF-X1D7W9-F1
#
_entry.id   AF-X1D7W9-F1
#
_cell.length_a   1.000
_cell.length_b   1.000
_cell.length_c   1.000
_cell.angle_alpha   90.00
_cell.angle_beta   90.00
_cell.angle_gamma   90.00
#
_symmetry.space_group_name_H-M   'P 1'
#
loop_
_entity.id
_entity.type
_entity.pdbx_description
1 polymer ?
#
loop_
_entity_poly.entity_id
_entity_poly.type
_entity_poly.pdbx_seq_one_letter_code
_entity_poly.pdbx_strand_id
1 'polypeptide(L)'
;KKFNNFTDILSIESLNREVQLQCSKDSRVDIVSFSDPEIIKTLTPGVISLTKQNNTFIEFSLTPIMVNNKTIQSKNFRNLYKFTQLAIRSKANYIISGNFKNLFDYRHPRAFII
;
A
#
# COMPACT_ATOMS: atom_id res chain seq x y z
N LYS A 1 -7.75 16.68 12.11
CA LYS A 1 -7.91 16.95 10.65
C LYS A 1 -9.06 16.09 10.15
N LYS A 2 -9.94 16.61 9.27
CA LYS A 2 -11.07 15.84 8.72
C LYS A 2 -10.58 15.02 7.52
N PHE A 3 -10.93 13.74 7.50
CA PHE A 3 -10.78 12.87 6.33
C PHE A 3 -11.86 13.22 5.30
N ASN A 4 -11.77 12.66 4.09
CA ASN A 4 -12.83 12.81 3.10
C ASN A 4 -14.15 12.29 3.68
N ASN A 5 -15.23 13.05 3.55
CA ASN A 5 -16.55 12.73 4.12
C ASN A 5 -17.45 12.02 3.10
N PHE A 6 -16.86 11.41 2.09
CA PHE A 6 -17.57 10.66 1.07
C PHE A 6 -17.95 9.26 1.58
N THR A 7 -19.02 8.67 1.05
CA THR A 7 -19.52 7.35 1.48
C THR A 7 -18.60 6.21 1.09
N ASP A 8 -17.86 6.37 0.00
CA ASP A 8 -17.01 5.36 -0.61
C ASP A 8 -15.54 5.72 -0.47
N ILE A 9 -14.69 4.70 -0.33
CA ILE A 9 -13.24 4.84 -0.30
C ILE A 9 -12.71 4.75 -1.73
N LEU A 10 -12.00 5.77 -2.18
CA LEU A 10 -11.32 5.76 -3.48
C LEU A 10 -9.88 5.26 -3.32
N SER A 11 -9.62 4.06 -3.83
CA SER A 11 -8.25 3.52 -3.94
C SER A 11 -7.76 3.54 -5.39
N ILE A 12 -6.52 3.98 -5.59
CA ILE A 12 -5.86 4.01 -6.91
C ILE A 12 -4.59 3.17 -6.88
N GLU A 13 -4.46 2.32 -7.88
CA GLU A 13 -3.27 1.50 -8.14
C GLU A 13 -2.76 1.77 -9.57
N SER A 14 -1.45 1.93 -9.73
CA SER A 14 -0.83 2.09 -11.05
C SER A 14 0.65 1.78 -10.99
N LEU A 15 1.21 1.29 -12.10
CA LEU A 15 2.67 1.20 -12.32
C LEU A 15 3.26 2.55 -12.76
N ASN A 16 2.44 3.49 -13.23
CA ASN A 16 2.91 4.77 -13.73
C ASN A 16 3.17 5.74 -12.56
N ARG A 17 4.45 6.15 -12.42
CA ARG A 17 4.88 7.07 -11.35
C ARG A 17 4.20 8.43 -11.40
N GLU A 18 3.87 8.94 -12.59
CA GLU A 18 3.16 10.22 -12.71
C GLU A 18 1.75 10.11 -12.16
N VAL A 19 1.06 9.01 -12.46
CA VAL A 19 -0.27 8.72 -11.90
C VAL A 19 -0.19 8.61 -10.38
N GLN A 20 0.80 7.90 -9.84
CA GLN A 20 1.02 7.79 -8.40
C GLN A 20 1.26 9.15 -7.73
N LEU A 21 2.04 10.03 -8.35
CA LEU A 21 2.30 11.38 -7.83
C LEU A 21 1.04 12.26 -7.88
N GLN A 22 0.27 12.17 -8.96
CA GLN A 22 -0.97 12.94 -9.11
C GLN A 22 -2.04 12.46 -8.13
N CYS A 23 -2.25 11.15 -7.98
CA CYS A 23 -3.22 10.65 -7.01
C CYS A 23 -2.82 10.94 -5.57
N SER A 24 -1.52 10.96 -5.26
CA SER A 24 -1.04 11.37 -3.93
C SER A 24 -1.26 12.86 -3.64
N LYS A 25 -1.42 13.69 -4.69
CA LYS A 25 -1.74 15.12 -4.58
C LYS A 25 -3.24 15.39 -4.42
N ASP A 26 -4.06 14.50 -4.97
CA ASP A 26 -5.50 14.66 -5.03
C ASP A 26 -6.15 14.30 -3.69
N SER A 27 -6.78 15.29 -3.05
CA SER A 27 -7.44 15.11 -1.75
C SER A 27 -8.70 14.24 -1.80
N ARG A 28 -9.18 13.88 -3.01
CA ARG A 28 -10.32 12.99 -3.20
C ARG A 28 -9.93 11.52 -3.16
N VAL A 29 -8.63 11.23 -3.29
CA VAL A 29 -8.09 9.87 -3.23
C VAL A 29 -7.80 9.55 -1.77
N ASP A 30 -8.38 8.47 -1.27
CA ASP A 30 -8.18 8.06 0.12
C ASP A 30 -6.95 7.16 0.25
N ILE A 31 -6.72 6.30 -0.76
CA ILE A 31 -5.72 5.24 -0.72
C ILE A 31 -4.91 5.22 -2.02
N VAL A 32 -3.59 5.12 -1.89
CA VAL A 32 -2.66 4.77 -2.97
C VAL A 32 -2.17 3.34 -2.71
N SER A 33 -2.58 2.42 -3.57
CA SER A 33 -2.36 0.99 -3.43
C SER A 33 -1.05 0.53 -4.06
N PHE A 34 -0.30 -0.27 -3.30
CA PHE A 34 0.91 -0.97 -3.72
C PHE A 34 0.72 -2.46 -3.44
N SER A 35 -0.15 -3.10 -4.24
CA SER A 35 -0.59 -4.45 -3.92
C SER A 35 0.38 -5.55 -4.39
N ASP A 36 1.14 -5.33 -5.46
CA ASP A 36 2.01 -6.34 -6.04
C ASP A 36 3.52 -6.04 -5.96
N PRO A 37 4.40 -7.04 -6.14
CA PRO A 37 5.85 -6.87 -6.03
C PRO A 37 6.49 -5.95 -7.08
N GLU A 38 5.85 -5.67 -8.21
CA GLU A 38 6.33 -4.73 -9.21
C GLU A 38 5.95 -3.30 -8.82
N ILE A 39 4.69 -3.08 -8.47
CA ILE A 39 4.17 -1.79 -8.02
C ILE A 39 4.87 -1.34 -6.73
N ILE A 40 5.05 -2.21 -5.73
CA ILE A 40 5.75 -1.87 -4.48
C ILE A 40 7.12 -1.22 -4.73
N LYS A 41 7.86 -1.69 -5.75
CA LYS A 41 9.20 -1.16 -6.07
C LYS A 41 9.18 0.24 -6.67
N THR A 42 8.02 0.68 -7.16
CA THR A 42 7.85 2.01 -7.73
C THR A 42 7.57 3.08 -6.67
N LEU A 43 7.29 2.69 -5.41
CA LEU A 43 7.07 3.63 -4.32
C LEU A 43 8.28 4.56 -4.14
N THR A 44 8.03 5.86 -4.28
CA THR A 44 9.05 6.89 -4.14
C THR A 44 8.88 7.69 -2.84
N PRO A 45 9.96 8.30 -2.31
CA PRO A 45 9.85 9.24 -1.20
C PRO A 45 8.91 10.42 -1.50
N GLY A 46 8.81 10.83 -2.76
CA GLY A 46 7.89 11.89 -3.19
C GLY A 46 6.43 11.51 -2.96
N VAL A 47 6.04 10.30 -3.36
CA VAL A 47 4.71 9.74 -3.08
C VAL A 47 4.46 9.70 -1.57
N ILE A 48 5.39 9.17 -0.77
CA ILE A 48 5.25 9.07 0.69
C ILE A 48 5.08 10.45 1.35
N SER A 49 5.84 11.45 0.89
CA SER A 49 5.73 12.81 1.40
C SER A 49 4.37 13.43 1.08
N LEU A 50 3.90 13.24 -0.15
CA LEU A 50 2.62 13.78 -0.61
C LEU A 50 1.44 13.14 0.11
N THR A 51 1.45 11.82 0.27
CA THR A 51 0.38 11.11 0.99
C THR A 51 0.28 11.58 2.44
N LYS A 52 1.42 11.80 3.09
CA LYS A 52 1.47 12.40 4.44
C LYS A 52 0.91 13.82 4.49
N GLN A 53 1.26 14.67 3.51
CA GLN A 53 0.79 16.06 3.47
C GLN A 53 -0.73 16.13 3.28
N ASN A 54 -1.25 15.29 2.38
CA ASN A 54 -2.66 15.27 2.00
C ASN A 54 -3.52 14.31 2.83
N ASN A 55 -2.92 13.67 3.83
CA ASN A 55 -3.61 12.78 4.76
C ASN A 55 -4.27 11.57 4.07
N THR A 56 -3.65 11.09 2.98
CA THR A 56 -4.03 9.88 2.26
C THR A 56 -3.21 8.70 2.77
N PHE A 57 -3.67 7.48 2.51
CA PHE A 57 -3.07 6.25 3.02
C PHE A 57 -2.29 5.52 1.93
N ILE A 58 -1.18 4.91 2.32
CA ILE A 58 -0.45 3.95 1.49
C ILE A 58 -0.93 2.55 1.86
N GLU A 59 -1.49 1.81 0.91
CA GLU A 59 -1.90 0.42 1.14
C GLU A 59 -0.85 -0.55 0.62
N PHE A 60 -0.47 -1.51 1.46
CA PHE A 60 0.38 -2.64 1.10
C PHE A 60 -0.42 -3.93 1.22
N SER A 61 -0.46 -4.73 0.15
CA SER A 61 -1.20 -5.99 0.15
C SER A 61 -0.32 -7.21 0.37
N LEU A 62 -0.79 -8.17 1.19
CA LEU A 62 -0.08 -9.42 1.45
C LEU A 62 -0.38 -10.54 0.45
N THR A 63 -1.58 -10.63 -0.12
CA THR A 63 -1.93 -11.77 -0.99
C THR A 63 -1.00 -11.92 -2.19
N PRO A 64 -0.67 -10.85 -2.94
CA PRO A 64 0.21 -10.98 -4.10
C PRO A 64 1.67 -11.33 -3.73
N ILE A 65 2.02 -11.21 -2.45
CA ILE A 65 3.35 -11.53 -1.90
C ILE A 65 3.43 -13.01 -1.52
N MET A 66 2.32 -13.60 -1.09
CA MET A 66 2.22 -15.00 -0.66
C MET A 66 2.20 -15.97 -1.85
N VAL A 67 3.35 -16.13 -2.51
CA VAL A 67 3.52 -17.05 -3.64
C VAL A 67 4.07 -18.42 -3.22
N ASN A 68 3.75 -19.48 -3.97
CA ASN A 68 4.20 -20.85 -3.69
C ASN A 68 5.72 -21.01 -3.76
N ASN A 69 6.38 -20.26 -4.64
CA ASN A 69 7.84 -20.30 -4.78
C ASN A 69 8.49 -19.55 -3.59
N LYS A 70 9.07 -20.31 -2.66
CA LYS A 70 9.69 -19.78 -1.42
C LYS A 70 10.78 -18.75 -1.67
N THR A 71 11.57 -18.90 -2.73
CA THR A 71 12.65 -17.96 -3.08
C THR A 71 12.07 -16.62 -3.52
N ILE A 72 11.05 -16.65 -4.38
CA ILE A 72 10.35 -15.44 -4.84
C ILE A 72 9.59 -14.80 -3.68
N GLN A 73 8.90 -15.60 -2.87
CA GLN A 73 8.18 -15.15 -1.68
C GLN A 73 9.10 -14.42 -0.71
N SER A 74 10.27 -14.99 -0.40
CA SER A 74 11.26 -14.35 0.48
C SER A 74 11.76 -13.01 -0.07
N LYS A 75 11.96 -12.92 -1.39
CA LYS A 75 12.34 -11.67 -2.07
C LYS A 75 11.23 -10.63 -1.98
N ASN A 76 9.97 -11.04 -2.16
CA ASN A 76 8.81 -10.16 -2.08
C ASN A 76 8.61 -9.63 -0.65
N PHE A 77 8.71 -10.48 0.37
CA PHE A 77 8.67 -10.05 1.78
C PHE A 77 9.77 -9.06 2.13
N ARG A 78 10.99 -9.28 1.63
CA ARG A 78 12.10 -8.33 1.83
C ARG A 78 11.80 -6.95 1.22
N ASN A 79 11.19 -6.92 0.04
CA ASN A 79 10.78 -5.67 -0.59
C ASN A 79 9.67 -5.00 0.23
N LEU A 80 8.63 -5.75 0.60
CA LEU A 80 7.55 -5.25 1.44
C LEU A 80 8.12 -4.60 2.71
N TYR A 81 8.92 -5.34 3.47
CA TYR A 81 9.54 -4.84 4.70
C TYR A 81 10.36 -3.57 4.47
N LYS A 82 11.15 -3.51 3.39
CA LYS A 82 11.93 -2.32 3.06
C LYS A 82 11.03 -1.09 2.82
N PHE A 83 9.95 -1.24 2.05
CA PHE A 83 9.08 -0.13 1.68
C PHE A 83 8.09 0.27 2.78
N THR A 84 7.60 -0.69 3.58
CA THR A 84 6.83 -0.39 4.79
C THR A 84 7.69 0.37 5.79
N GLN A 85 8.96 -0.02 5.98
CA GLN A 85 9.88 0.70 6.85
C GLN A 85 10.14 2.14 6.38
N LEU A 86 10.15 2.39 5.06
CA LEU A 86 10.23 3.74 4.50
C LEU A 86 9.00 4.60 4.84
N ALA A 87 7.80 4.01 4.75
CA ALA A 87 6.56 4.67 5.15
C ALA A 87 6.52 4.97 6.66
N ILE A 88 6.92 4.00 7.49
CA ILE A 88 7.00 4.12 8.95
C ILE A 88 7.97 5.23 9.35
N ARG A 89 9.19 5.24 8.81
CA ARG A 89 10.20 6.27 9.11
C ARG A 89 9.73 7.67 8.74
N SER A 90 8.99 7.78 7.64
CA SER A 90 8.42 9.04 7.17
C SER A 90 7.19 9.49 7.98
N LYS A 91 6.67 8.65 8.88
CA LYS A 91 5.39 8.85 9.60
C LYS A 91 4.24 9.12 8.64
N ALA A 92 4.20 8.41 7.50
CA ALA A 92 3.07 8.43 6.59
C ALA A 92 1.97 7.48 7.08
N ASN A 93 0.73 7.77 6.73
CA ASN A 93 -0.38 6.88 7.03
C ASN A 93 -0.30 5.66 6.10
N TYR A 94 -0.36 4.45 6.66
CA TYR A 94 -0.33 3.22 5.87
C TYR A 94 -1.33 2.20 6.40
N ILE A 95 -1.73 1.28 5.53
CA ILE A 95 -2.64 0.17 5.80
C ILE A 95 -2.00 -1.11 5.27
N ILE A 96 -2.13 -2.20 6.01
CA ILE A 96 -1.81 -3.54 5.53
C ILE A 96 -3.12 -4.22 5.18
N SER A 97 -3.24 -4.69 3.93
CA SER A 97 -4.45 -5.35 3.45
C SER A 97 -4.17 -6.79 3.05
N GLY A 98 -5.23 -7.60 3.08
CA GLY A 98 -5.22 -8.92 2.49
C GLY A 98 -5.31 -8.87 0.98
N ASN A 99 -6.19 -8.04 0.40
CA ASN A 99 -6.64 -8.13 -0.99
C ASN A 99 -7.00 -9.58 -1.42
N PHE A 100 -7.74 -10.26 -0.56
CA PHE A 100 -8.15 -11.64 -0.76
C PHE A 100 -9.33 -11.71 -1.73
N LYS A 101 -9.23 -12.61 -2.73
CA LYS A 101 -10.31 -12.84 -3.69
C LYS A 101 -11.34 -13.85 -3.17
N ASN A 102 -10.91 -14.82 -2.35
CA ASN A 102 -11.78 -15.88 -1.83
C ASN A 102 -11.98 -15.76 -0.33
N LEU A 103 -13.14 -16.20 0.14
CA LEU A 103 -13.51 -16.24 1.57
C LEU A 103 -12.50 -17.01 2.43
N PHE A 104 -11.97 -18.12 1.89
CA PHE A 104 -11.02 -19.00 2.60
C PHE A 104 -9.61 -18.42 2.71
N ASP A 105 -9.32 -17.35 1.96
CA ASP A 105 -8.03 -16.68 2.05
C ASP A 105 -7.99 -15.69 3.20
N TYR A 106 -9.14 -15.35 3.80
CA TYR A 106 -9.20 -14.49 4.97
C TYR A 106 -8.31 -15.01 6.10
N ARG A 107 -7.66 -14.05 6.75
CA ARG A 107 -6.79 -14.30 7.90
C ARG A 107 -7.23 -13.43 9.04
N HIS A 108 -6.96 -13.91 10.25
CA HIS A 108 -7.17 -13.13 11.46
C HIS A 108 -6.28 -11.87 11.42
N PRO A 109 -6.74 -10.69 11.88
CA PRO A 109 -5.95 -9.45 11.87
C PRO A 109 -4.54 -9.58 12.49
N ARG A 110 -4.39 -10.44 13.51
CA ARG A 110 -3.08 -10.74 14.13
C ARG A 110 -2.06 -11.37 13.18
N ALA A 111 -2.51 -12.04 12.12
CA ALA A 111 -1.62 -12.61 11.11
C ALA A 111 -0.96 -11.53 10.22
N PHE A 112 -1.42 -10.27 10.30
CA PHE A 112 -0.89 -9.13 9.56
C PHE A 112 0.03 -8.24 10.39
N ILE A 113 0.31 -8.61 11.64
CA ILE A 113 1.27 -7.88 12.48
C ILE A 113 2.67 -8.23 11.96
N ILE A 114 3.28 -7.29 11.26
CA ILE A 114 4.66 -7.36 10.73
C ILE A 114 5.61 -6.72 11.73
#